data_AF-A2EWM9-F1
#
_entry.id   AF-A2EWM9-F1
#
_cell.length_a   1.000
_cell.length_b   1.000
_cell.length_c   1.000
_cell.angle_alpha   90.00
_cell.angle_beta   90.00
_cell.angle_gamma   90.00
#
_symmetry.space_group_name_H-M   'P 1'
#
loop_
_entity.id
_entity.type
_entity.pdbx_description
1 polymer ?
#
loop_
_entity_poly.entity_id
_entity_poly.type
_entity_poly.pdbx_seq_one_letter_code
_entity_poly.pdbx_strand_id
1 'polypeptide(L)'
;MPFMTIASLSQSKQVQIFQSATEKPFYIHIEYFYIDKKTNVAYYMIQVGVLVENKVVVHNLAMRYSQLEKLNRKLHEQIQNNVEFPAFPPKKYLFNTSIDFLQKRYENLDSYLSSLSAIPCILDSVDFRKTFGI
;
A
#
# COMPACT_ATOMS: atom_id res chain seq x y z
N MET A 1 15.32 10.94 1.47
CA MET A 1 14.16 10.32 2.13
C MET A 1 14.29 10.55 3.62
N PRO A 2 13.22 10.93 4.34
CA PRO A 2 13.25 11.04 5.80
C PRO A 2 13.48 9.66 6.45
N PHE A 3 14.14 9.66 7.61
CA PHE A 3 14.36 8.47 8.43
C PHE A 3 13.55 8.58 9.72
N MET A 4 12.98 7.47 10.15
CA MET A 4 12.27 7.35 11.43
C MET A 4 12.86 6.21 12.26
N THR A 5 12.75 6.30 13.57
CA THR A 5 13.04 5.16 14.45
C THR A 5 11.83 4.25 14.51
N ILE A 6 12.01 2.94 14.67
CA ILE A 6 10.88 2.00 14.81
C ILE A 6 9.95 2.43 15.95
N ALA A 7 10.50 2.88 17.08
CA ALA A 7 9.75 3.34 18.25
C ALA A 7 8.86 4.57 17.98
N SER A 8 9.17 5.39 16.97
CA SER A 8 8.35 6.55 16.58
C SER A 8 7.16 6.18 15.68
N LEU A 9 7.11 4.95 15.16
CA LEU A 9 6.02 4.50 14.31
C LEU A 9 4.79 4.14 15.14
N SER A 10 3.60 4.17 14.52
CA SER A 10 2.39 3.62 15.14
C SER A 10 2.55 2.12 15.42
N GLN A 11 1.80 1.60 16.38
CA GLN A 11 1.84 0.17 16.71
C GLN A 11 1.54 -0.72 15.49
N SER A 12 0.60 -0.33 14.62
CA SER A 12 0.28 -1.07 13.39
C SER A 12 1.48 -1.18 12.43
N LYS A 13 2.21 -0.07 12.23
CA LYS A 13 3.40 0.00 11.38
C LYS A 13 4.55 -0.83 11.94
N GLN A 14 4.74 -0.78 13.27
CA GLN A 14 5.74 -1.61 13.94
C GLN A 14 5.43 -3.10 13.74
N VAL A 15 4.17 -3.51 13.97
CA VAL A 15 3.73 -4.90 13.79
C VAL A 15 3.96 -5.37 12.35
N GLN A 16 3.62 -4.56 11.34
CA GLN A 16 3.88 -4.92 9.93
C GLN A 16 5.36 -5.11 9.62
N ILE A 17 6.24 -4.23 10.14
CA ILE A 17 7.69 -4.42 9.97
C ILE A 17 8.11 -5.76 10.58
N PHE A 18 7.69 -6.05 11.81
CA PHE A 18 8.11 -7.28 12.50
C PHE A 18 7.51 -8.56 11.91
N GLN A 19 6.35 -8.46 11.25
CA GLN A 19 5.66 -9.58 10.62
C GLN A 19 5.90 -9.68 9.10
N SER A 20 6.68 -8.76 8.52
CA SER A 20 6.95 -8.79 7.09
C SER A 20 7.69 -10.08 6.72
N ALA A 21 7.23 -10.73 5.64
CA ALA A 21 7.78 -11.99 5.18
C ALA A 21 8.95 -11.83 4.20
N THR A 22 9.51 -10.62 4.09
CA THR A 22 10.49 -10.27 3.05
C THR A 22 11.87 -10.00 3.64
N GLU A 23 12.91 -10.14 2.82
CA GLU A 23 14.31 -9.89 3.23
C GLU A 23 14.56 -8.43 3.64
N LYS A 24 13.74 -7.50 3.15
CA LYS A 24 13.75 -6.08 3.52
C LYS A 24 12.43 -5.73 4.18
N PRO A 25 12.26 -5.96 5.49
CA PRO A 25 11.01 -5.75 6.18
C PRO A 25 10.46 -4.35 5.95
N PHE A 26 9.17 -4.25 5.64
CA PHE A 26 8.54 -2.97 5.33
C PHE A 26 7.08 -2.93 5.82
N TYR A 27 6.53 -1.71 5.90
CA TYR A 27 5.09 -1.48 6.05
C TYR A 27 4.55 -0.64 4.89
N ILE A 28 3.25 -0.77 4.61
CA ILE A 28 2.53 0.12 3.70
C ILE A 28 1.19 0.47 4.34
N HIS A 29 0.90 1.77 4.43
CA HIS A 29 -0.35 2.28 4.96
C HIS A 29 -0.87 3.46 4.17
N ILE A 30 -2.17 3.67 4.14
CA ILE A 30 -2.79 4.91 3.70
C ILE A 30 -2.93 5.83 4.91
N GLU A 31 -2.36 7.02 4.85
CA GLU A 31 -2.44 8.01 5.94
C GLU A 31 -3.75 8.79 5.89
N TYR A 32 -4.22 9.13 4.69
CA TYR A 32 -5.47 9.82 4.44
C TYR A 32 -5.85 9.74 2.96
N PHE A 33 -7.07 10.15 2.62
CA PHE A 33 -7.48 10.37 1.24
C PHE A 33 -7.99 11.81 1.05
N TYR A 34 -7.96 12.29 -0.19
CA TYR A 34 -8.53 13.58 -0.56
C TYR A 34 -9.11 13.53 -1.97
N ILE A 35 -10.04 14.44 -2.25
CA ILE A 35 -10.57 14.62 -3.61
C ILE A 35 -9.87 15.82 -4.23
N ASP A 36 -9.20 15.62 -5.35
CA ASP A 36 -8.72 16.73 -6.16
C ASP A 36 -9.92 17.45 -6.78
N LYS A 37 -10.13 18.71 -6.38
CA LYS A 37 -11.25 19.54 -6.83
C LYS A 37 -11.20 19.82 -8.33
N LYS A 38 -10.02 19.79 -8.97
CA LYS A 38 -9.89 20.08 -10.41
C LYS A 38 -10.37 18.92 -11.27
N THR A 39 -9.98 17.70 -10.90
CA THR A 39 -10.32 16.50 -11.68
C THR A 39 -11.54 15.76 -11.13
N ASN A 40 -12.00 16.10 -9.92
CA ASN A 40 -13.01 15.36 -9.14
C ASN A 40 -12.61 13.88 -8.95
N VAL A 41 -11.35 13.64 -8.60
CA VAL A 41 -10.79 12.29 -8.43
C VAL A 41 -10.23 12.12 -7.03
N ALA A 42 -10.54 10.99 -6.40
CA ALA A 42 -9.98 10.61 -5.11
C ALA A 42 -8.54 10.09 -5.25
N TYR A 43 -7.66 10.64 -4.41
CA TYR A 43 -6.29 10.20 -4.21
C TYR A 43 -6.11 9.69 -2.78
N TYR A 44 -5.29 8.66 -2.64
CA TYR A 44 -4.91 8.03 -1.38
C TYR A 44 -3.45 8.37 -1.12
N MET A 45 -3.17 9.00 0.01
CA MET A 45 -1.81 9.30 0.45
C MET A 45 -1.24 8.06 1.14
N ILE A 46 -0.34 7.38 0.44
CA ILE A 46 0.27 6.14 0.90
C ILE A 46 1.62 6.46 1.50
N GLN A 47 1.91 5.91 2.66
CA GLN A 47 3.22 5.88 3.28
C GLN A 47 3.78 4.47 3.24
N VAL A 48 5.02 4.37 2.79
CA VAL A 48 5.83 3.14 2.75
C VAL A 48 7.03 3.37 3.66
N GLY A 49 7.33 2.42 4.52
CA GLY A 49 8.53 2.46 5.35
C GLY A 49 9.31 1.15 5.23
N VAL A 50 10.59 1.23 4.89
CA VAL A 50 11.49 0.07 4.74
C VAL A 50 12.55 0.09 5.84
N LEU A 51 12.73 -1.02 6.54
CA LEU A 51 13.74 -1.17 7.57
C LEU A 51 15.13 -1.38 6.94
N VAL A 52 16.07 -0.48 7.27
CA VAL A 52 17.47 -0.51 6.85
C VAL A 52 18.33 -0.16 8.05
N GLU A 53 19.18 -1.10 8.50
CA GLU A 53 20.17 -0.87 9.58
C GLU A 53 19.56 -0.20 10.83
N ASN A 54 18.45 -0.74 11.34
CA ASN A 54 17.68 -0.23 12.49
C ASN A 54 17.00 1.14 12.31
N LYS A 55 16.95 1.67 11.09
CA LYS A 55 16.20 2.87 10.74
C LYS A 55 15.13 2.53 9.72
N VAL A 56 14.04 3.29 9.73
CA VAL A 56 12.97 3.11 8.76
C VAL A 56 13.03 4.25 7.75
N VAL A 57 13.35 3.91 6.51
CA VAL A 57 13.37 4.83 5.38
C VAL A 57 11.96 5.02 4.89
N VAL A 58 11.45 6.24 4.92
CA VAL A 58 10.03 6.50 4.68
C VAL A 58 9.85 7.26 3.38
N HIS A 59 8.88 6.80 2.59
CA HIS A 59 8.46 7.41 1.34
C HIS A 59 6.95 7.60 1.35
N ASN A 60 6.48 8.77 0.88
CA ASN A 60 5.07 9.06 0.72
C ASN A 60 4.76 9.26 -0.76
N LEU A 61 3.62 8.74 -1.21
CA LEU A 61 3.14 8.88 -2.57
C LEU A 61 1.62 8.99 -2.62
N ALA A 62 1.11 9.75 -3.59
CA ALA A 62 -0.33 9.84 -3.84
C ALA A 62 -0.70 8.94 -5.01
N MET A 63 -1.65 8.02 -4.78
CA MET A 63 -2.15 7.13 -5.83
C MET A 63 -3.67 7.17 -5.92
N ARG A 64 -4.19 6.98 -7.13
CA ARG A 64 -5.61 6.75 -7.38
C ARG A 64 -5.92 5.27 -7.34
N TYR A 65 -7.18 4.94 -7.07
CA TYR A 65 -7.68 3.56 -7.11
C TYR A 65 -7.31 2.83 -8.41
N SER A 66 -7.43 3.49 -9.57
CA SER A 66 -7.12 2.85 -10.87
C SER A 66 -5.64 2.53 -11.06
N GLN A 67 -4.74 3.27 -10.41
CA GLN A 67 -3.31 2.98 -10.44
C GLN A 67 -2.99 1.76 -9.56
N LEU A 68 -3.60 1.68 -8.37
CA LEU A 68 -3.49 0.53 -7.48
C LEU A 68 -4.07 -0.74 -8.10
N GLU A 69 -5.21 -0.63 -8.79
CA GLU A 69 -5.81 -1.76 -9.50
C GLU A 69 -4.90 -2.25 -10.66
N LYS A 70 -4.29 -1.32 -11.40
CA LYS A 70 -3.32 -1.65 -12.44
C LYS A 70 -2.10 -2.37 -11.86
N LEU A 71 -1.61 -1.93 -10.69
CA LEU A 71 -0.54 -2.62 -9.99
C LEU A 71 -1.00 -4.03 -9.58
N ASN A 72 -2.15 -4.18 -8.93
CA ASN A 72 -2.68 -5.48 -8.51
C ASN A 72 -2.71 -6.49 -9.67
N ARG A 73 -3.21 -6.08 -10.84
CA ARG A 73 -3.22 -6.96 -12.03
C ARG A 73 -1.81 -7.42 -12.42
N LYS A 74 -0.84 -6.51 -12.43
CA LYS A 74 0.56 -6.85 -12.74
C LYS A 74 1.18 -7.79 -11.70
N LEU A 75 0.84 -7.62 -10.43
CA LEU A 75 1.32 -8.50 -9.35
C LEU A 75 0.82 -9.92 -9.56
N HIS A 76 -0.47 -10.10 -9.88
CA HIS A 76 -1.04 -11.41 -10.21
C HIS A 76 -0.44 -12.04 -11.47
N GLU A 77 0.02 -11.24 -12.44
CA GLU A 77 0.70 -11.75 -13.64
C GLU A 77 2.14 -12.21 -13.35
N GLN A 78 2.80 -11.61 -12.36
CA GLN A 78 4.22 -11.83 -12.05
C GLN A 78 4.46 -12.87 -10.96
N ILE A 79 3.56 -12.96 -9.99
CA ILE A 79 3.69 -13.84 -8.83
C ILE A 79 2.92 -15.13 -9.09
N GLN A 80 3.58 -16.26 -8.87
CA GLN A 80 3.07 -17.59 -9.21
C GLN A 80 1.74 -17.92 -8.52
N ASN A 81 0.91 -18.75 -9.18
CA ASN A 81 -0.45 -19.15 -8.76
C ASN A 81 -0.56 -19.83 -7.39
N ASN A 82 0.57 -20.19 -6.75
CA ASN A 82 0.57 -20.88 -5.46
C ASN A 82 0.60 -19.94 -4.25
N VAL A 83 0.69 -18.62 -4.48
CA VAL A 83 0.64 -17.60 -3.43
C VAL A 83 -0.78 -17.08 -3.31
N GLU A 84 -1.36 -17.17 -2.12
CA GLU A 84 -2.66 -16.56 -1.84
C GLU A 84 -2.52 -15.03 -1.83
N PHE A 85 -3.24 -14.37 -2.73
CA PHE A 85 -3.25 -12.92 -2.85
C PHE A 85 -4.44 -12.32 -2.09
N PRO A 86 -4.25 -11.23 -1.32
CA PRO A 86 -5.36 -10.56 -0.68
C PRO A 86 -6.34 -10.02 -1.73
N ALA A 87 -7.64 -10.10 -1.42
CA ALA A 87 -8.67 -9.63 -2.34
C ALA A 87 -8.56 -8.11 -2.57
N PHE A 88 -8.47 -7.70 -3.83
CA PHE A 88 -8.47 -6.28 -4.18
C PHE A 88 -9.88 -5.70 -4.08
N PRO A 89 -10.08 -4.51 -3.49
CA PRO A 89 -11.42 -3.93 -3.32
C PRO A 89 -12.11 -3.71 -4.66
N PRO A 90 -13.40 -4.06 -4.83
CA PRO A 90 -14.07 -4.01 -6.12
C PRO A 90 -14.28 -2.57 -6.63
N LYS A 91 -14.38 -2.45 -7.96
CA LYS A 91 -14.83 -1.21 -8.59
C LYS A 91 -16.29 -0.95 -8.26
N LYS A 92 -16.63 0.32 -8.02
CA LYS A 92 -18.01 0.79 -7.96
C LYS A 92 -18.20 1.87 -9.02
N TYR A 93 -19.25 1.71 -9.82
CA TYR A 93 -19.56 2.59 -10.94
C TYR A 93 -20.59 3.69 -10.60
N LEU A 94 -21.24 3.60 -9.43
CA LEU A 94 -22.24 4.57 -8.94
C LEU A 94 -21.85 5.09 -7.55
N PHE A 95 -22.06 6.40 -7.31
CA PHE A 95 -21.74 7.09 -6.04
C PHE A 95 -20.31 6.86 -5.55
N ASN A 96 -19.34 6.89 -6.46
CA ASN A 96 -17.95 6.57 -6.17
C ASN A 96 -17.15 7.71 -5.53
N THR A 97 -17.80 8.84 -5.23
CA THR A 97 -17.23 10.02 -4.56
C THR A 97 -17.95 10.39 -3.26
N SER A 98 -18.97 9.63 -2.82
CA SER A 98 -19.56 9.89 -1.51
C SER A 98 -18.53 9.61 -0.41
N ILE A 99 -18.57 10.39 0.67
CA ILE A 99 -17.60 10.28 1.76
C ILE A 99 -17.61 8.87 2.36
N ASP A 100 -18.79 8.32 2.64
CA ASP A 100 -18.92 6.95 3.20
C ASP A 100 -18.30 5.90 2.28
N PHE A 101 -18.47 6.05 0.97
CA PHE A 101 -17.89 5.15 0.00
C PHE A 101 -16.36 5.28 -0.03
N LEU A 102 -15.84 6.50 -0.03
CA LEU A 102 -14.40 6.76 -0.04
C LEU A 102 -13.75 6.28 1.26
N GLN A 103 -14.41 6.46 2.40
CA GLN A 103 -13.99 5.94 3.70
C GLN A 103 -13.92 4.42 3.67
N LYS A 104 -14.97 3.74 3.20
CA LYS A 104 -14.96 2.28 3.12
C LYS A 104 -13.89 1.75 2.16
N ARG A 105 -13.71 2.44 1.03
CA ARG A 105 -12.66 2.11 0.07
C ARG A 105 -11.27 2.34 0.66
N TYR A 106 -11.07 3.40 1.43
CA TYR A 106 -9.83 3.66 2.16
C TYR A 106 -9.49 2.48 3.07
N GLU A 107 -10.42 2.04 3.92
CA GLU A 107 -10.20 0.89 4.82
C GLU A 107 -9.82 -0.38 4.06
N ASN A 108 -10.57 -0.68 3.00
CA ASN A 108 -10.35 -1.89 2.22
C ASN A 108 -9.00 -1.85 1.46
N LEU A 109 -8.62 -0.68 0.92
CA LEU A 109 -7.33 -0.51 0.25
C LEU A 109 -6.16 -0.55 1.25
N ASP A 110 -6.31 0.06 2.43
CA ASP A 110 -5.29 0.04 3.48
C ASP A 110 -5.06 -1.39 3.97
N SER A 111 -6.14 -2.15 4.20
CA SER A 111 -6.05 -3.58 4.54
C SER A 111 -5.38 -4.39 3.43
N TYR A 112 -5.76 -4.20 2.17
CA TYR A 112 -5.12 -4.87 1.04
C TYR A 112 -3.62 -4.56 0.97
N LEU A 113 -3.23 -3.28 1.03
CA LEU A 113 -1.84 -2.84 0.94
C LEU A 113 -1.00 -3.37 2.10
N SER A 114 -1.57 -3.33 3.31
CA SER A 114 -0.97 -3.87 4.53
C SER A 114 -0.64 -5.36 4.39
N SER A 115 -1.56 -6.14 3.81
CA SER A 115 -1.36 -7.58 3.61
C SER A 115 -0.24 -7.92 2.61
N LEU A 116 0.15 -6.99 1.73
CA LEU A 116 1.22 -7.24 0.77
C LEU A 116 2.59 -7.44 1.45
N SER A 117 2.81 -6.88 2.64
CA SER A 117 4.08 -7.06 3.38
C SER A 117 4.29 -8.50 3.89
N ALA A 118 3.21 -9.28 3.97
CA ALA A 118 3.22 -10.68 4.39
C ALA A 118 3.46 -11.65 3.22
N ILE A 119 3.59 -11.16 1.98
CA ILE A 119 3.86 -12.01 0.82
C ILE A 119 5.39 -12.10 0.61
N PRO A 120 6.02 -13.28 0.77
CA PRO A 120 7.48 -13.40 0.78
C PRO A 120 8.17 -12.89 -0.50
N CYS A 121 7.59 -13.16 -1.66
CA CYS A 121 8.15 -12.82 -2.97
C CYS A 121 7.63 -11.49 -3.55
N ILE A 122 6.89 -10.68 -2.78
CA ILE A 122 6.31 -9.43 -3.30
C ILE A 122 7.36 -8.47 -3.83
N LEU A 123 8.53 -8.45 -3.19
CA LEU A 123 9.65 -7.60 -3.57
C LEU A 123 10.30 -8.06 -4.86
N ASP A 124 10.06 -9.26 -5.38
CA ASP A 124 10.61 -9.72 -6.67
C ASP A 124 9.97 -8.98 -7.85
N SER A 125 8.74 -8.49 -7.66
CA SER A 125 8.03 -7.68 -8.64
C SER A 125 8.73 -6.34 -8.88
N VAL A 126 9.22 -6.15 -10.11
CA VAL A 126 9.79 -4.87 -10.57
C VAL A 126 8.75 -3.75 -10.49
N ASP A 127 7.50 -4.04 -10.79
CA ASP A 127 6.41 -3.05 -10.75
C ASP A 127 6.06 -2.63 -9.32
N PHE A 128 6.10 -3.55 -8.36
CA PHE A 128 5.94 -3.23 -6.94
C PHE A 128 7.03 -2.28 -6.47
N ARG A 129 8.30 -2.67 -6.66
CA ARG A 129 9.48 -1.88 -6.28
C ARG A 129 9.46 -0.48 -6.90
N LYS A 130 9.18 -0.39 -8.21
CA LYS A 130 9.08 0.91 -8.90
C LYS A 130 7.93 1.77 -8.40
N THR A 131 6.78 1.16 -8.08
CA THR A 131 5.60 1.92 -7.63
C THR A 131 5.84 2.51 -6.25
N PHE A 132 6.44 1.75 -5.33
CA PHE A 132 6.60 2.17 -3.93
C PHE A 132 8.00 2.71 -3.58
N GLY A 133 8.95 2.65 -4.51
CA GLY A 133 10.32 3.15 -4.31
C GLY A 133 11.15 2.30 -3.35
N ILE A 134 10.97 0.97 -3.40
CA ILE A 134 11.64 -0.04 -2.56
C ILE A 134 12.73 -0.78 -3.34
#